data_AF-A0AA50DLZ2-F1
#
_entry.id   AF-A0AA50DLZ2-F1
#
_cell.length_a   1.000
_cell.length_b   1.000
_cell.length_c   1.000
_cell.angle_alpha   90.00
_cell.angle_beta   90.00
_cell.angle_gamma   90.00
#
_symmetry.space_group_name_H-M   'P 1'
#
loop_
_entity.id
_entity.type
_entity.pdbx_description
1 polymer ?
#
loop_
_entity_poly.entity_id
_entity_poly.type
_entity_poly.pdbx_seq_one_letter_code
_entity_poly.pdbx_strand_id
1 'polypeptide(L)'
;MAGYQHKKGVIRDNAIEALLHDPLFKVRIETNHKGKGSFRRKAKHAKKGNWEASGKESFTTGLLNNHRLPIMRSMPERVISDFQPLPR
;
A
#
# COMPACT_ATOMS: atom_id res chain seq x y z
N MET A 1 8.62 -45.32 -11.01
CA MET A 1 9.31 -44.00 -10.89
C MET A 1 9.90 -43.64 -12.24
N ALA A 2 9.79 -42.38 -12.66
CA ALA A 2 10.44 -41.91 -13.88
C ALA A 2 11.92 -41.57 -13.61
N GLY A 3 12.82 -41.91 -14.54
CA GLY A 3 14.25 -41.62 -14.44
C GLY A 3 14.60 -40.19 -14.90
N TYR A 4 15.71 -39.65 -14.39
CA TYR A 4 16.23 -38.34 -14.79
C TYR A 4 17.11 -38.45 -16.04
N GLN A 5 16.89 -37.60 -17.04
CA GLN A 5 17.70 -37.53 -18.26
C GLN A 5 18.83 -36.51 -18.12
N HIS A 6 20.07 -36.98 -17.95
CA HIS A 6 21.26 -36.15 -17.81
C HIS A 6 21.84 -35.70 -19.17
N LYS A 7 22.69 -34.66 -19.17
CA LYS A 7 23.25 -34.05 -20.40
C LYS A 7 24.64 -34.55 -20.79
N LYS A 8 25.25 -35.42 -19.99
CA LYS A 8 26.62 -35.94 -20.20
C LYS A 8 26.79 -36.92 -21.38
N GLY A 9 25.72 -37.26 -22.11
CA GLY A 9 25.76 -38.30 -23.15
C GLY A 9 25.92 -39.69 -22.54
N VAL A 10 26.61 -40.60 -23.23
CA VAL A 10 26.89 -41.95 -22.70
C VAL A 10 28.02 -41.86 -21.67
N ILE A 11 27.71 -42.19 -20.41
CA ILE A 11 28.69 -42.28 -19.33
C ILE A 11 29.44 -43.61 -19.48
N ARG A 12 30.77 -43.56 -19.53
CA ARG A 12 31.62 -44.77 -19.70
C ARG A 12 32.22 -45.26 -18.37
N ASP A 13 32.75 -44.34 -17.58
CA ASP A 13 33.48 -44.67 -16.36
C ASP A 13 32.58 -44.49 -15.12
N ASN A 14 32.68 -43.34 -14.44
CA ASN A 14 31.96 -43.08 -13.21
C ASN A 14 30.66 -42.29 -13.42
N ALA A 15 29.53 -42.92 -13.12
CA ALA A 15 28.21 -42.28 -13.23
C ALA A 15 27.95 -41.19 -12.20
N ILE A 16 28.43 -41.36 -10.96
CA ILE A 16 28.19 -40.37 -9.90
C ILE A 16 28.97 -39.09 -10.19
N GLU A 17 30.23 -39.22 -10.59
CA GLU A 17 31.08 -38.08 -10.95
C GLU A 17 30.53 -37.33 -12.18
N ALA A 18 30.09 -38.08 -13.20
CA ALA A 18 29.44 -37.48 -14.36
C ALA A 18 28.19 -36.69 -13.96
N LEU A 19 27.35 -37.24 -13.08
CA LEU A 19 26.17 -36.56 -12.57
C LEU A 19 26.52 -35.36 -11.69
N LEU A 20 27.55 -35.46 -10.84
CA LEU A 20 27.99 -34.37 -9.97
C LEU A 20 28.33 -33.10 -10.76
N HIS A 21 28.91 -33.27 -11.95
CA HIS A 21 29.21 -32.16 -12.87
C HIS A 21 28.08 -31.84 -13.86
N ASP A 22 26.91 -32.46 -13.73
CA ASP A 22 25.71 -32.15 -14.51
C ASP A 22 24.92 -30.99 -13.85
N PRO A 23 24.14 -30.20 -14.62
CA PRO A 23 23.37 -29.08 -14.05
C PRO A 23 22.37 -29.48 -12.96
N LEU A 24 22.03 -30.78 -12.86
CA LEU A 24 21.26 -31.32 -11.75
C LEU A 24 21.86 -30.94 -10.39
N PHE A 25 23.18 -31.06 -10.23
CA PHE A 25 23.90 -30.80 -8.99
C PHE A 25 24.70 -29.48 -9.04
N LYS A 26 24.04 -28.41 -9.45
CA LYS A 26 24.64 -27.06 -9.37
C LYS A 26 24.55 -26.47 -7.97
N VAL A 27 25.55 -25.66 -7.62
CA VAL A 27 25.50 -24.81 -6.42
C VAL A 27 24.27 -23.91 -6.50
N ARG A 28 23.43 -23.96 -5.47
CA ARG A 28 22.27 -23.10 -5.35
C ARG A 28 22.62 -21.93 -4.44
N ILE A 29 22.36 -20.73 -4.93
CA ILE A 29 22.54 -19.51 -4.15
C ILE A 29 21.15 -19.02 -3.78
N GLU A 30 20.89 -18.94 -2.48
CA GLU A 30 19.64 -18.37 -1.97
C GLU A 30 19.69 -16.84 -2.05
N THR A 31 18.57 -16.24 -2.47
CA THR A 31 18.45 -14.77 -2.42
C THR A 31 18.21 -14.34 -0.98
N ASN A 32 19.15 -13.59 -0.41
CA ASN A 32 18.99 -12.99 0.90
C ASN A 32 17.85 -11.96 0.94
N HIS A 33 17.22 -11.83 2.11
CA HIS A 33 16.16 -10.85 2.34
C HIS A 33 16.67 -9.45 2.71
N LYS A 34 17.95 -9.34 3.14
CA LYS A 34 18.58 -8.07 3.54
C LYS A 34 20.06 -8.06 3.20
N GLY A 35 20.63 -6.88 2.94
CA GLY A 35 22.04 -6.68 2.62
C GLY A 35 22.32 -6.63 1.11
N LYS A 36 23.56 -6.98 0.69
CA LYS A 36 23.97 -6.94 -0.72
C LYS A 36 23.14 -7.90 -1.56
N GLY A 37 22.59 -7.42 -2.68
CA GLY A 37 21.79 -8.24 -3.60
C GLY A 37 20.35 -8.52 -3.14
N SER A 38 19.92 -8.00 -1.99
CA SER A 38 18.58 -8.25 -1.45
C SER A 38 17.47 -7.36 -2.03
N PHE A 39 17.83 -6.28 -2.74
CA PHE A 39 16.86 -5.33 -3.29
C PHE A 39 15.99 -5.99 -4.37
N ARG A 40 14.67 -5.90 -4.21
CA ARG A 40 13.68 -6.42 -5.17
C ARG A 40 12.81 -5.26 -5.67
N ARG A 41 12.79 -5.02 -6.98
CA ARG A 41 11.99 -3.95 -7.61
C ARG A 41 10.49 -4.06 -7.30
N LYS A 42 9.98 -5.28 -7.16
CA LYS A 42 8.59 -5.55 -6.78
C LYS A 42 8.59 -6.55 -5.62
N ALA A 43 7.86 -6.23 -4.55
CA ALA A 43 7.61 -7.17 -3.47
C ALA A 43 6.63 -8.27 -3.91
N LYS A 44 6.63 -9.42 -3.22
CA LYS A 44 5.68 -10.53 -3.46
C LYS A 44 4.23 -10.06 -3.41
N HIS A 45 3.93 -9.22 -2.42
CA HIS A 45 2.64 -8.55 -2.26
C HIS A 45 2.85 -7.06 -2.54
N ALA A 46 2.96 -6.71 -3.83
CA ALA A 46 2.94 -5.31 -4.22
C ALA A 46 1.58 -4.72 -3.79
N LYS A 47 1.58 -3.61 -3.05
CA LYS A 47 0.35 -2.86 -2.78
C LYS A 47 -0.28 -2.55 -4.16
N LYS A 48 -1.49 -3.05 -4.39
CA LYS A 48 -2.27 -2.75 -5.60
C LYS A 48 -2.33 -1.22 -5.67
N GLY A 49 -1.96 -0.66 -6.82
CA GLY A 49 -1.88 0.79 -7.00
C GLY A 49 -3.14 1.50 -6.52
N ASN A 50 -2.94 2.64 -5.85
CA ASN A 50 -3.91 3.66 -5.51
C ASN A 50 -5.15 3.23 -4.69
N TRP A 51 -5.01 3.24 -3.37
CA TRP A 51 -6.07 3.79 -2.51
C TRP A 51 -5.61 5.17 -2.04
N GLU A 52 -5.49 6.11 -2.98
CA GLU A 52 -5.92 7.47 -2.67
C GLU A 52 -7.43 7.40 -2.48
N ALA A 53 -7.87 6.93 -1.32
CA ALA A 53 -9.19 7.28 -0.85
C ALA A 53 -9.11 8.77 -0.56
N SER A 54 -9.52 9.59 -1.53
CA SER A 54 -10.02 10.92 -1.25
C SER A 54 -11.28 10.79 -0.39
N GLY A 55 -11.09 10.40 0.88
CA GLY A 55 -12.08 10.52 1.93
C GLY A 55 -11.79 11.81 2.65
N LYS A 56 -12.36 12.91 2.15
CA LYS A 56 -12.55 14.12 2.95
C LYS A 56 -13.43 13.72 4.13
N GLU A 57 -12.83 13.34 5.24
CA GLU A 57 -13.50 13.34 6.53
C GLU A 57 -12.85 14.45 7.34
N SER A 58 -13.50 15.60 7.26
CA SER A 58 -13.23 16.82 8.01
C SER A 58 -13.27 16.50 9.51
N PHE A 59 -12.12 16.14 10.08
CA PHE A 59 -11.92 15.89 11.51
C PHE A 59 -12.34 17.08 12.41
N THR A 60 -12.61 18.24 11.82
CA THR A 60 -12.95 19.48 12.54
C THR A 60 -14.43 19.70 12.78
N THR A 61 -15.34 18.95 12.13
CA THR A 61 -16.79 19.19 12.25
C THR A 61 -17.45 18.51 13.46
N GLY A 62 -16.72 17.70 14.22
CA GLY A 62 -17.24 16.98 15.39
C GLY A 62 -17.01 17.66 16.75
N LEU A 63 -16.24 18.76 16.81
CA LEU A 63 -15.78 19.37 18.08
C LEU A 63 -16.52 20.65 18.50
N LEU A 64 -17.55 21.09 17.76
CA LEU A 64 -18.20 22.39 18.02
C LEU A 64 -19.69 22.35 18.38
N ASN A 65 -20.25 21.18 18.69
CA ASN A 65 -21.62 21.10 19.20
C ASN A 65 -21.66 20.45 20.56
N ASN A 66 -21.26 21.20 21.59
CA ASN A 66 -21.76 21.03 22.95
C ASN A 66 -21.33 22.24 23.76
N HIS A 67 -22.25 23.20 23.97
CA HIS A 67 -22.52 23.83 25.28
C HIS A 67 -23.68 24.81 25.09
N ARG A 68 -24.89 24.27 25.26
CA ARG A 68 -26.08 24.99 25.72
C ARG A 68 -25.79 25.53 27.11
N LEU A 69 -25.96 26.83 27.37
CA LEU A 69 -26.40 27.42 28.65
C LEU A 69 -26.69 28.93 28.52
N PRO A 70 -27.47 29.55 29.43
CA PRO A 70 -28.63 30.35 29.05
C PRO A 70 -28.56 31.84 29.45
N ILE A 71 -29.50 32.61 28.90
CA ILE A 71 -30.20 33.79 29.46
C ILE A 71 -29.34 34.81 30.25
N MET A 72 -29.25 36.04 29.74
CA MET A 72 -29.79 37.22 30.46
C MET A 72 -29.73 38.52 29.63
N ARG A 73 -30.91 39.17 29.61
CA ARG A 73 -31.18 40.60 29.81
C ARG A 73 -30.83 41.63 28.72
N SER A 74 -31.93 42.21 28.23
CA SER A 74 -32.26 43.64 28.22
C SER A 74 -31.79 44.55 27.06
N MET A 75 -32.82 44.96 26.28
CA MET A 75 -33.08 46.31 25.73
C MET A 75 -32.37 46.72 24.42
N PRO A 76 -32.95 47.65 23.65
CA PRO A 76 -34.35 47.77 23.23
C PRO A 76 -34.50 47.88 21.69
N GLU A 77 -35.71 47.64 21.21
CA GLU A 77 -36.07 47.75 19.79
C GLU A 77 -35.79 49.15 19.22
N ARG A 78 -35.22 49.18 18.01
CA ARG A 78 -35.37 50.29 17.08
C ARG A 78 -35.92 49.76 15.77
N VAL A 79 -37.24 49.86 15.67
CA VAL A 79 -38.03 50.39 14.55
C VAL A 79 -37.39 50.20 13.17
N ILE A 80 -37.90 49.22 12.44
CA ILE A 80 -37.81 49.11 10.99
C ILE A 80 -38.83 50.09 10.42
N SER A 81 -38.36 51.16 9.79
CA SER A 81 -39.14 51.90 8.80
C SER A 81 -38.19 52.62 7.85
N ASP A 82 -38.20 52.15 6.61
CA ASP A 82 -38.18 52.96 5.38
C ASP A 82 -37.06 52.67 4.36
N PHE A 83 -37.56 52.38 3.16
CA PHE A 83 -37.07 52.83 1.85
C PHE A 83 -36.31 51.85 0.91
N GLN A 84 -37.15 51.13 0.15
CA GLN A 84 -37.17 50.96 -1.33
C GLN A 84 -36.08 50.10 -2.01
N PRO A 85 -36.47 49.06 -2.78
CA PRO A 85 -35.59 48.39 -3.74
C PRO A 85 -35.59 49.12 -5.10
N LEU A 86 -34.43 49.24 -5.74
CA LEU A 86 -34.34 49.61 -7.17
C LEU A 86 -33.80 48.44 -7.99
N PRO A 87 -34.45 48.10 -9.13
CA PRO A 87 -34.07 46.96 -9.97
C PRO A 87 -33.06 47.30 -11.08
N ARG A 88 -32.25 46.28 -11.37
CA ARG A 88 -31.24 46.09 -12.45
C ARG A 88 -29.90 46.77 -12.28
#